data_AF-A0A6N7EGD4-F1
#
_entry.id   AF-A0A6N7EGD4-F1
#
_cell.length_a   1.000
_cell.length_b   1.000
_cell.length_c   1.000
_cell.angle_alpha   90.00
_cell.angle_beta   90.00
_cell.angle_gamma   90.00
#
_symmetry.space_group_name_H-M   'P 1'
#
loop_
_entity.id
_entity.type
_entity.pdbx_description
1 polymer ?
#
loop_
_entity_poly.entity_id
_entity_poly.type
_entity_poly.pdbx_seq_one_letter_code
_entity_poly.pdbx_strand_id
1 'polypeptide(L)'
;MSPLPTGRAVRRWTRRRTNLRSRAGLGEVLSDVYIAAMIVAMYTAMVLSVTASLGAGLAEAPAVGGGFVLAPGWLAVLAGVAVLAGVVALAARIGPVALAPPEARWWLTLPTDRCTLLRPVAVRWPALATVPGGAVAAGVVLVLEPGTRAGETVAAVVLGAALAAAGVVIAGLSQASLRWHRRVRIGADVAVAAVPVLGIVLAAAAPAAPALPTTVLPAAVVAVLLASLLAVVLDRGLGRLHGTSLRERGAVAGEALGAVLSLDTRALGRALTEATQRAARPRSSDLRWLGRVPRRWAPHVALVAADAMLLARSRRHLVQLLAAGCLPALALTVPQPVPVVTVVLLVVGAYVAALATADGARRAHVAPVLDALLPLGQRQVRRLRLVAPTAVLVVWSLGVFAVVGWRSGEVGGWLALGALTAPVWAAAAVRAAYRPLPDFSGPLVHTPMGAIPPGMGTVFRKGPDVVALGTLPLVIAVVLGTVTPVLLGVQAALTAVSLVIVARPESPAPRAGSTRSRRAGDGPAGSQPASSSASASSS
;
A
#
# COMPACT_ATOMS: atom_id res chain seq x y z
N MET A 1 -48.97 4.64 -20.07
CA MET A 1 -47.82 4.21 -19.25
C MET A 1 -47.27 5.43 -18.55
N SER A 2 -47.23 5.45 -17.21
CA SER A 2 -46.59 6.53 -16.46
C SER A 2 -45.09 6.57 -16.79
N PRO A 3 -44.49 7.76 -16.98
CA PRO A 3 -43.06 7.86 -17.29
C PRO A 3 -42.24 7.27 -16.15
N LEU A 4 -41.24 6.46 -16.50
CA LEU A 4 -40.35 5.86 -15.51
C LEU A 4 -39.68 6.97 -14.67
N PRO A 5 -39.56 6.78 -13.34
CA PRO A 5 -38.92 7.77 -12.49
C PRO A 5 -37.47 7.98 -12.92
N THR A 6 -37.06 9.25 -13.01
CA THR A 6 -35.67 9.61 -13.32
C THR A 6 -34.73 9.20 -12.19
N GLY A 7 -33.46 8.92 -12.49
CA GLY A 7 -32.47 8.62 -11.45
C GLY A 7 -32.26 9.76 -10.46
N ARG A 8 -32.52 11.01 -10.87
CA ARG A 8 -32.55 12.17 -9.98
C ARG A 8 -33.65 12.08 -8.93
N ALA A 9 -34.85 11.65 -9.32
CA ALA A 9 -35.98 11.48 -8.41
C ALA A 9 -35.69 10.41 -7.34
N VAL A 10 -35.12 9.27 -7.75
CA VAL A 10 -34.72 8.20 -6.82
C VAL A 10 -33.67 8.68 -5.83
N ARG A 11 -32.59 9.32 -6.29
CA ARG A 11 -31.57 9.86 -5.37
C ARG A 11 -32.13 10.90 -4.41
N ARG A 12 -33.01 11.79 -4.89
CA ARG A 12 -33.63 12.83 -4.04
C ARG A 12 -34.52 12.17 -2.98
N TRP A 13 -35.29 11.15 -3.34
CA TRP A 13 -36.09 10.36 -2.40
C TRP A 13 -35.22 9.63 -1.38
N THR A 14 -34.15 8.94 -1.81
CA THR A 14 -33.24 8.23 -0.90
C THR A 14 -32.56 9.20 0.05
N ARG A 15 -32.00 10.31 -0.44
CA ARG A 15 -31.40 11.36 0.40
C ARG A 15 -32.40 11.91 1.41
N ARG A 16 -33.64 12.19 1.00
CA ARG A 16 -34.68 12.66 1.92
C ARG A 16 -34.94 11.64 3.03
N ARG A 17 -35.06 10.35 2.70
CA ARG A 17 -35.29 9.27 3.67
C ARG A 17 -34.09 9.05 4.59
N THR A 18 -32.86 9.14 4.08
CA THR A 18 -31.64 9.03 4.89
C THR A 18 -31.50 10.22 5.83
N ASN A 19 -31.75 11.44 5.35
CA ASN A 19 -31.65 12.65 6.16
C ASN A 19 -32.66 12.67 7.30
N LEU A 20 -33.87 12.12 7.10
CA LEU A 20 -34.85 11.95 8.19
C LEU A 20 -34.36 11.04 9.33
N ARG A 21 -33.37 10.18 9.08
CA ARG A 21 -32.76 9.29 10.07
C ARG A 21 -31.37 9.77 10.50
N SER A 22 -30.82 10.77 9.82
CA SER A 22 -29.54 11.37 10.14
C SER A 22 -29.71 12.32 11.31
N ARG A 23 -28.86 12.18 12.32
CA ARG A 23 -28.73 13.18 13.40
C ARG A 23 -27.74 14.29 13.06
N ALA A 24 -26.97 14.14 11.98
CA ALA A 24 -25.96 15.10 11.58
C ALA A 24 -26.61 16.36 10.97
N GLY A 25 -26.27 17.52 11.55
CA GLY A 25 -26.71 18.83 11.08
C GLY A 25 -25.94 19.32 9.85
N LEU A 26 -26.46 20.36 9.18
CA LEU A 26 -25.75 21.00 8.05
C LEU A 26 -24.37 21.56 8.47
N GLY A 27 -24.25 22.03 9.71
CA GLY A 27 -22.98 22.53 10.26
C GLY A 27 -21.90 21.47 10.35
N GLU A 28 -22.24 20.24 10.71
CA GLU A 28 -21.29 19.11 10.74
C GLU A 28 -20.79 18.77 9.35
N VAL A 29 -21.70 18.72 8.36
CA VAL A 29 -21.31 18.46 6.96
C VAL A 29 -20.39 19.56 6.43
N LEU A 30 -20.68 20.84 6.74
CA LEU A 30 -19.84 21.96 6.32
C LEU A 30 -18.47 21.91 7.00
N SER A 31 -18.45 21.57 8.30
CA SER A 31 -17.23 21.34 9.07
C SER A 31 -16.38 20.23 8.47
N ASP A 32 -16.97 19.08 8.14
CA ASP A 32 -16.28 17.95 7.51
C ASP A 32 -15.67 18.32 6.15
N VAL A 33 -16.42 19.07 5.32
CA VAL A 33 -15.92 19.56 4.02
C VAL A 33 -14.78 20.55 4.20
N TYR A 34 -14.90 21.47 5.15
CA TYR A 34 -13.84 22.43 5.48
C TYR A 34 -12.58 21.72 5.98
N ILE A 35 -12.71 20.79 6.92
CA ILE A 35 -11.61 19.99 7.45
C ILE A 35 -10.93 19.21 6.33
N ALA A 36 -11.72 18.53 5.48
CA ALA A 36 -11.18 17.78 4.34
C ALA A 36 -10.43 18.68 3.35
N ALA A 37 -10.99 19.86 3.02
CA ALA A 37 -10.34 20.82 2.13
C ALA A 37 -9.03 21.36 2.73
N MET A 38 -9.03 21.71 4.02
CA MET A 38 -7.86 22.20 4.74
C MET A 38 -6.76 21.14 4.80
N ILE A 39 -7.12 19.89 5.10
CA ILE A 39 -6.20 18.74 5.09
C ILE A 39 -5.54 18.62 3.71
N VAL A 40 -6.33 18.59 2.64
CA VAL A 40 -5.82 18.48 1.27
C VAL A 40 -4.89 19.65 0.92
N ALA A 41 -5.28 20.88 1.27
CA ALA A 41 -4.48 22.08 1.03
C ALA A 41 -3.14 22.02 1.79
N MET A 42 -3.16 21.69 3.07
CA MET A 42 -1.97 21.60 3.92
C MET A 42 -0.99 20.54 3.43
N TYR A 43 -1.46 19.33 3.12
CA TYR A 43 -0.60 18.27 2.59
C TYR A 43 -0.05 18.62 1.21
N THR A 44 -0.86 19.25 0.34
CA THR A 44 -0.40 19.72 -0.97
C THR A 44 0.69 20.77 -0.83
N ALA A 45 0.49 21.77 0.04
CA ALA A 45 1.48 22.80 0.32
C ALA A 45 2.77 22.21 0.92
N MET A 46 2.65 21.25 1.84
CA MET A 46 3.81 20.56 2.43
C MET A 46 4.61 19.81 1.36
N VAL A 47 3.95 19.05 0.48
CA VAL A 47 4.60 18.34 -0.63
C VAL A 47 5.28 19.31 -1.58
N LEU A 48 4.60 20.39 -1.97
CA LEU A 48 5.18 21.41 -2.85
C LEU A 48 6.38 22.11 -2.21
N SER A 49 6.31 22.43 -0.92
CA SER A 49 7.40 23.05 -0.16
C SER A 49 8.63 22.15 -0.09
N VAL A 50 8.45 20.87 0.26
CA VAL A 50 9.55 19.87 0.27
C VAL A 50 10.12 19.66 -1.13
N THR A 51 9.27 19.64 -2.16
CA THR A 51 9.70 19.46 -3.55
C THR A 51 10.51 20.66 -4.03
N ALA A 52 10.08 21.88 -3.70
CA ALA A 52 10.79 23.11 -4.04
C ALA A 52 12.15 23.21 -3.32
N SER A 53 12.22 22.87 -2.03
CA SER A 53 13.47 22.89 -1.27
C SER A 53 14.48 21.84 -1.75
N LEU A 54 14.00 20.62 -2.06
CA LEU A 54 14.83 19.59 -2.67
C LEU A 54 15.29 20.00 -4.08
N GLY A 55 14.41 20.60 -4.88
CA GLY A 55 14.74 21.07 -6.23
C GLY A 55 15.84 22.13 -6.22
N ALA A 56 15.74 23.12 -5.32
CA ALA A 56 16.75 24.17 -5.17
C ALA A 56 18.14 23.59 -4.79
N GLY A 57 18.19 22.70 -3.80
CA GLY A 57 19.46 22.07 -3.38
C GLY A 57 20.07 21.16 -4.45
N LEU A 58 19.25 20.59 -5.35
CA LEU A 58 19.73 19.78 -6.47
C LEU A 58 20.23 20.62 -7.65
N ALA A 59 19.77 21.87 -7.81
CA ALA A 59 20.18 22.77 -8.88
C ALA A 59 21.54 23.43 -8.63
N GLU A 60 21.92 23.64 -7.37
CA GLU A 60 23.20 24.26 -6.97
C GLU A 60 24.39 23.28 -7.00
N ALA A 61 24.13 21.99 -7.17
CA ALA A 61 25.18 20.96 -7.14
C ALA A 61 26.01 20.94 -8.44
N PRO A 62 27.35 21.04 -8.37
CA PRO A 62 28.19 20.98 -9.57
C PRO A 62 28.05 19.62 -10.28
N ALA A 63 27.96 19.67 -11.62
CA ALA A 63 27.86 18.47 -12.43
C ALA A 63 29.14 17.63 -12.30
N VAL A 64 29.01 16.42 -11.77
CA VAL A 64 30.11 15.45 -11.73
C VAL A 64 30.20 14.80 -13.11
N GLY A 65 31.37 14.87 -13.75
CA GLY A 65 31.64 14.23 -15.03
C GLY A 65 31.57 12.71 -14.94
N GLY A 66 30.53 12.12 -15.51
CA GLY A 66 30.36 10.68 -15.65
C GLY A 66 29.09 10.36 -16.45
N GLY A 67 29.15 9.39 -17.37
CA GLY A 67 28.06 9.07 -18.30
C GLY A 67 26.83 8.38 -17.69
N PHE A 68 26.78 8.18 -16.36
CA PHE A 68 25.66 7.56 -15.66
C PHE A 68 25.09 8.52 -14.60
N VAL A 69 24.43 9.57 -15.07
CA VAL A 69 23.93 10.67 -14.24
C VAL A 69 22.53 11.05 -14.69
N LEU A 70 21.59 11.18 -13.74
CA LEU A 70 20.22 11.62 -14.00
C LEU A 70 20.02 13.06 -13.54
N ALA A 71 19.63 13.94 -14.47
CA ALA A 71 19.30 15.31 -14.13
C ALA A 71 18.09 15.36 -13.16
N PRO A 72 18.12 16.21 -12.11
CA PRO A 72 17.04 16.34 -11.12
C PRO A 72 15.64 16.54 -11.72
N GLY A 73 15.53 17.28 -12.82
CA GLY A 73 14.26 17.50 -13.52
C GLY A 73 13.60 16.21 -13.99
N TRP A 74 14.37 15.20 -14.41
CA TRP A 74 13.83 13.89 -14.78
C TRP A 74 13.25 13.14 -13.58
N LEU A 75 13.80 13.29 -12.38
CA LEU A 75 13.22 12.70 -11.16
C LEU A 75 11.83 13.26 -10.88
N ALA A 76 11.65 14.58 -11.02
CA ALA A 76 10.35 15.20 -10.87
C ALA A 76 9.35 14.68 -11.91
N VAL A 77 9.74 14.62 -13.19
CA VAL A 77 8.91 14.07 -14.27
C VAL A 77 8.52 12.61 -13.99
N LEU A 78 9.47 11.78 -13.58
CA LEU A 78 9.24 10.36 -13.24
C LEU A 78 8.31 10.20 -12.04
N ALA A 79 8.48 11.01 -11.00
CA ALA A 79 7.53 11.07 -9.87
C ALA A 79 6.13 11.50 -10.35
N GLY A 80 6.08 12.45 -11.27
CA GLY A 80 4.86 12.89 -11.96
C GLY A 80 4.10 11.75 -12.63
N VAL A 81 4.82 11.01 -13.47
CA VAL A 81 4.30 9.83 -14.16
C VAL A 81 3.86 8.75 -13.16
N ALA A 82 4.62 8.51 -12.09
CA ALA A 82 4.27 7.54 -11.06
C ALA A 82 2.94 7.86 -10.37
N VAL A 83 2.73 9.12 -10.00
CA VAL A 83 1.47 9.53 -9.35
C VAL A 83 0.30 9.43 -10.32
N LEU A 84 0.44 9.91 -11.56
CA LEU A 84 -0.63 9.80 -12.56
C LEU A 84 -0.98 8.33 -12.86
N ALA A 85 0.02 7.48 -13.07
CA ALA A 85 -0.18 6.06 -13.28
C ALA A 85 -0.80 5.38 -12.04
N GLY A 86 -0.40 5.79 -10.84
CA GLY A 86 -0.97 5.33 -9.57
C GLY A 86 -2.45 5.70 -9.40
N VAL A 87 -2.83 6.93 -9.75
CA VAL A 87 -4.24 7.38 -9.77
C VAL A 87 -5.07 6.53 -10.73
N VAL A 88 -4.56 6.27 -11.93
CA VAL A 88 -5.24 5.41 -12.91
C VAL A 88 -5.33 3.97 -12.44
N ALA A 89 -4.26 3.43 -11.85
CA ALA A 89 -4.24 2.07 -11.28
C ALA A 89 -5.26 1.93 -10.15
N LEU A 90 -5.36 2.93 -9.28
CA LEU A 90 -6.34 2.96 -8.19
C LEU A 90 -7.77 3.05 -8.73
N ALA A 91 -8.02 3.95 -9.67
CA ALA A 91 -9.31 4.08 -10.33
C ALA A 91 -9.72 2.77 -11.04
N ALA A 92 -8.79 2.09 -11.72
CA ALA A 92 -9.05 0.80 -12.35
C ALA A 92 -9.38 -0.31 -11.32
N ARG A 93 -8.92 -0.21 -10.06
CA ARG A 93 -9.26 -1.20 -9.03
C ARG A 93 -10.63 -0.92 -8.42
N ILE A 94 -10.86 0.32 -7.99
CA ILE A 94 -12.08 0.77 -7.32
C ILE A 94 -13.28 0.81 -8.29
N GLY A 95 -13.06 1.18 -9.55
CA GLY A 95 -14.11 1.42 -10.53
C GLY A 95 -14.75 2.80 -10.33
N PRO A 96 -14.39 3.84 -11.12
CA PRO A 96 -14.84 5.21 -10.88
C PRO A 96 -16.33 5.44 -11.16
N VAL A 97 -16.99 4.47 -11.77
CA VAL A 97 -18.46 4.37 -11.84
C VAL A 97 -18.85 3.15 -11.01
N ALA A 98 -19.07 3.34 -9.72
CA ALA A 98 -19.46 2.28 -8.79
C ALA A 98 -20.46 2.84 -7.78
N LEU A 99 -21.46 2.03 -7.45
CA LEU A 99 -22.44 2.34 -6.41
C LEU A 99 -22.01 1.67 -5.11
N ALA A 100 -22.26 2.30 -3.96
CA ALA A 100 -22.00 1.63 -2.69
C ALA A 100 -22.80 0.31 -2.61
N PRO A 101 -22.32 -0.73 -1.90
CA PRO A 101 -23.03 -2.01 -1.81
C PRO A 101 -24.53 -1.92 -1.49
N PRO A 102 -25.02 -1.08 -0.54
CA PRO A 102 -26.45 -0.93 -0.28
C PRO A 102 -27.19 -0.25 -1.45
N GLU A 103 -26.60 0.80 -2.04
CA GLU A 103 -27.17 1.51 -3.20
C GLU A 103 -27.27 0.59 -4.41
N ALA A 104 -26.25 -0.23 -4.66
CA ALA A 104 -26.21 -1.12 -5.80
C ALA A 104 -27.28 -2.23 -5.71
N ARG A 105 -27.55 -2.73 -4.49
CA ARG A 105 -28.61 -3.74 -4.27
C ARG A 105 -30.01 -3.17 -4.49
N TRP A 106 -30.22 -1.91 -4.10
CA TRP A 106 -31.57 -1.32 -4.09
C TRP A 106 -31.86 -0.49 -5.34
N TRP A 107 -30.90 0.28 -5.86
CA TRP A 107 -31.13 1.16 -7.03
C TRP A 107 -31.04 0.44 -8.37
N LEU A 108 -30.19 -0.58 -8.51
CA LEU A 108 -30.02 -1.27 -9.81
C LEU A 108 -31.20 -2.17 -10.19
N THR A 109 -32.03 -2.54 -9.20
CA THR A 109 -33.24 -3.34 -9.39
C THR A 109 -34.48 -2.48 -9.69
N LEU A 110 -34.41 -1.16 -9.45
CA LEU A 110 -35.54 -0.26 -9.72
C LEU A 110 -35.66 0.03 -11.22
N PRO A 111 -36.89 0.06 -11.77
CA PRO A 111 -37.14 0.45 -13.15
C PRO A 111 -36.98 1.96 -13.30
N THR A 112 -35.75 2.42 -13.55
CA THR A 112 -35.37 3.85 -13.63
C THR A 112 -34.37 4.07 -14.75
N ASP A 113 -34.24 5.31 -15.21
CA ASP A 113 -33.19 5.67 -16.15
C ASP A 113 -31.78 5.59 -15.49
N ARG A 114 -31.00 4.59 -15.92
CA ARG A 114 -29.65 4.31 -15.41
C ARG A 114 -28.66 5.43 -15.71
N CYS A 115 -28.79 6.13 -16.83
CA CYS A 115 -27.86 7.19 -17.21
C CYS A 115 -27.96 8.35 -16.21
N THR A 116 -29.17 8.86 -15.98
CA THR A 116 -29.37 9.92 -14.98
C THR A 116 -29.10 9.46 -13.55
N LEU A 117 -29.20 8.16 -13.25
CA LEU A 117 -28.86 7.56 -11.96
C LEU A 117 -27.34 7.58 -11.67
N LEU A 118 -26.51 7.21 -12.65
CA LEU A 118 -25.06 7.03 -12.48
C LEU A 118 -24.24 8.30 -12.73
N ARG A 119 -24.81 9.30 -13.42
CA ARG A 119 -24.11 10.53 -13.83
C ARG A 119 -23.33 11.24 -12.71
N PRO A 120 -23.85 11.44 -11.49
CA PRO A 120 -23.09 12.11 -10.43
C PRO A 120 -21.86 11.34 -9.97
N VAL A 121 -21.94 9.99 -9.98
CA VAL A 121 -20.84 9.12 -9.60
C VAL A 121 -19.75 9.17 -10.66
N ALA A 122 -20.14 9.18 -11.94
CA ALA A 122 -19.23 9.26 -13.07
C ALA A 122 -18.41 10.56 -13.12
N VAL A 123 -18.93 11.67 -12.56
CA VAL A 123 -18.22 12.96 -12.50
C VAL A 123 -17.36 13.09 -11.24
N ARG A 124 -17.79 12.50 -10.11
CA ARG A 124 -17.12 12.68 -8.81
C ARG A 124 -15.65 12.28 -8.82
N TRP A 125 -15.33 11.09 -9.34
CA TRP A 125 -13.96 10.56 -9.29
C TRP A 125 -13.00 11.29 -10.24
N PRO A 126 -13.37 11.59 -11.51
CA PRO A 126 -12.55 12.45 -12.36
C PRO A 126 -12.32 13.84 -11.76
N ALA A 127 -13.35 14.44 -11.14
CA ALA A 127 -13.22 15.73 -10.48
C ALA A 127 -12.30 15.68 -9.26
N LEU A 128 -12.30 14.59 -8.48
CA LEU A 128 -11.36 14.42 -7.37
C LEU A 128 -9.93 14.15 -7.85
N ALA A 129 -9.76 13.53 -9.02
CA ALA A 129 -8.45 13.22 -9.57
C ALA A 129 -7.68 14.45 -10.07
N THR A 130 -8.36 15.57 -10.32
CA THR A 130 -7.71 16.83 -10.71
C THR A 130 -6.77 17.36 -9.64
N VAL A 131 -7.08 17.13 -8.36
CA VAL A 131 -6.29 17.60 -7.21
C VAL A 131 -4.89 17.00 -7.22
N PRO A 132 -4.69 15.66 -7.13
CA PRO A 132 -3.36 15.08 -7.18
C PRO A 132 -2.67 15.31 -8.54
N GLY A 133 -3.41 15.32 -9.65
CA GLY A 133 -2.84 15.60 -10.97
C GLY A 133 -2.26 17.00 -11.09
N GLY A 134 -3.01 18.02 -10.65
CA GLY A 134 -2.59 19.41 -10.66
C GLY A 134 -1.48 19.71 -9.66
N ALA A 135 -1.58 19.18 -8.43
CA ALA A 135 -0.56 19.32 -7.40
C ALA A 135 0.80 18.78 -7.86
N VAL A 136 0.81 17.61 -8.48
CA VAL A 136 2.05 17.00 -8.94
C VAL A 136 2.62 17.72 -10.15
N ALA A 137 1.78 18.17 -11.09
CA ALA A 137 2.25 18.98 -12.21
C ALA A 137 2.83 20.33 -11.74
N ALA A 138 2.24 20.97 -10.73
CA ALA A 138 2.83 22.15 -10.09
C ALA A 138 4.22 21.83 -9.51
N GLY A 139 4.35 20.74 -8.76
CA GLY A 139 5.64 20.31 -8.20
C GLY A 139 6.70 20.05 -9.28
N VAL A 140 6.32 19.41 -10.39
CA VAL A 140 7.21 19.20 -11.53
C VAL A 140 7.71 20.53 -12.10
N VAL A 141 6.81 21.46 -12.38
CA VAL A 141 7.17 22.77 -12.95
C VAL A 141 8.09 23.57 -12.04
N LEU A 142 7.82 23.57 -10.73
CA LEU A 142 8.66 24.25 -9.74
C LEU A 142 10.07 23.69 -9.67
N VAL A 143 10.27 22.41 -9.98
CA VAL A 143 11.61 21.79 -10.06
C VAL A 143 12.29 22.09 -11.39
N LEU A 144 11.54 22.09 -12.49
CA LEU A 144 12.11 22.32 -13.83
C LEU A 144 12.56 23.77 -14.03
N GLU A 145 11.77 24.73 -13.55
CA GLU A 145 12.03 26.15 -13.78
C GLU A 145 11.53 26.98 -12.59
N PRO A 146 12.37 27.15 -11.55
CA PRO A 146 12.07 27.99 -10.40
C PRO A 146 11.89 29.45 -10.86
N GLY A 147 10.71 30.04 -10.61
CA GLY A 147 10.40 31.41 -11.07
C GLY A 147 9.63 31.50 -12.39
N THR A 148 9.06 30.39 -12.86
CA THR A 148 8.16 30.33 -14.02
C THR A 148 7.01 31.34 -13.93
N ARG A 149 6.58 31.83 -15.10
CA ARG A 149 5.44 32.75 -15.17
C ARG A 149 4.18 32.07 -14.63
N ALA A 150 3.36 32.83 -13.91
CA ALA A 150 2.10 32.33 -13.36
C ALA A 150 1.19 31.67 -14.42
N GLY A 151 1.24 32.13 -15.67
CA GLY A 151 0.48 31.51 -16.77
C GLY A 151 0.96 30.09 -17.14
N GLU A 152 2.27 29.85 -17.12
CA GLU A 152 2.88 28.56 -17.46
C GLU A 152 2.65 27.54 -16.32
N THR A 153 2.75 27.98 -15.06
CA THR A 153 2.43 27.14 -13.90
C THR A 153 0.96 26.73 -13.89
N VAL A 154 0.04 27.68 -14.15
CA VAL A 154 -1.39 27.39 -14.28
C VAL A 154 -1.66 26.43 -15.44
N ALA A 155 -1.03 26.64 -16.60
CA ALA A 155 -1.20 25.75 -17.75
C ALA A 155 -0.74 24.32 -17.44
N ALA A 156 0.38 24.15 -16.75
CA ALA A 156 0.87 22.84 -16.34
C ALA A 156 -0.02 22.17 -15.28
N VAL A 157 -0.54 22.94 -14.31
CA VAL A 157 -1.53 22.45 -13.34
C VAL A 157 -2.79 21.94 -14.06
N VAL A 158 -3.29 22.71 -15.02
CA VAL A 158 -4.45 22.31 -15.85
C VAL A 158 -4.14 21.06 -16.66
N LEU A 159 -2.95 20.95 -17.25
CA LEU A 159 -2.51 19.76 -17.98
C LEU A 159 -2.49 18.52 -17.07
N GLY A 160 -1.85 18.60 -15.90
CA GLY A 160 -1.79 17.50 -14.94
C GLY A 160 -3.17 17.09 -14.42
N ALA A 161 -4.01 18.06 -14.10
CA ALA A 161 -5.39 17.84 -13.68
C ALA A 161 -6.22 17.16 -14.79
N ALA A 162 -6.10 17.62 -16.03
CA ALA A 162 -6.82 17.06 -17.18
C ALA A 162 -6.35 15.65 -17.51
N LEU A 163 -5.05 15.36 -17.44
CA LEU A 163 -4.49 14.02 -17.65
C LEU A 163 -4.96 13.04 -16.56
N ALA A 164 -4.97 13.45 -15.29
CA ALA A 164 -5.48 12.63 -14.19
C ALA A 164 -6.97 12.34 -14.36
N ALA A 165 -7.77 13.38 -14.67
CA ALA A 165 -9.21 13.22 -14.94
C ALA A 165 -9.45 12.29 -16.14
N ALA A 166 -8.75 12.49 -17.25
CA ALA A 166 -8.84 11.64 -18.44
C ALA A 166 -8.50 10.18 -18.12
N GLY A 167 -7.44 9.94 -17.35
CA GLY A 167 -7.06 8.59 -16.91
C GLY A 167 -8.14 7.91 -16.07
N VAL A 168 -8.79 8.64 -15.16
CA VAL A 168 -9.94 8.12 -14.40
C VAL A 168 -11.16 7.87 -15.29
N VAL A 169 -11.44 8.75 -16.26
CA VAL A 169 -12.53 8.53 -17.23
C VAL A 169 -12.25 7.30 -18.10
N ILE A 170 -11.01 7.09 -18.55
CA ILE A 170 -10.58 5.88 -19.27
C ILE A 170 -10.81 4.63 -18.42
N ALA A 171 -10.46 4.67 -17.13
CA ALA A 171 -10.77 3.59 -16.20
C ALA A 171 -12.29 3.35 -16.08
N GLY A 172 -13.11 4.39 -16.12
CA GLY A 172 -14.57 4.32 -16.16
C GLY A 172 -15.11 3.66 -17.42
N LEU A 173 -14.66 4.12 -18.59
CA LEU A 173 -15.00 3.55 -19.90
C LEU A 173 -14.61 2.07 -19.99
N SER A 174 -13.50 1.70 -19.34
CA SER A 174 -13.03 0.32 -19.30
C SER A 174 -14.00 -0.66 -18.64
N GLN A 175 -14.87 -0.19 -17.75
CA GLN A 175 -15.84 -1.04 -17.06
C GLN A 175 -16.89 -1.66 -17.99
N ALA A 176 -17.08 -1.13 -19.19
CA ALA A 176 -17.99 -1.71 -20.17
C ALA A 176 -17.51 -3.07 -20.70
N SER A 177 -16.19 -3.35 -20.64
CA SER A 177 -15.67 -4.65 -21.10
C SER A 177 -14.54 -5.17 -20.20
N LEU A 178 -14.68 -6.43 -19.80
CA LEU A 178 -13.74 -7.07 -18.89
C LEU A 178 -12.33 -7.21 -19.48
N ARG A 179 -12.23 -7.39 -20.81
CA ARG A 179 -10.95 -7.44 -21.53
C ARG A 179 -10.24 -6.09 -21.50
N TRP A 180 -10.93 -5.00 -21.84
CA TRP A 180 -10.35 -3.65 -21.83
C TRP A 180 -9.98 -3.22 -20.41
N HIS A 181 -10.86 -3.48 -19.44
CA HIS A 181 -10.58 -3.23 -18.04
C HIS A 181 -9.29 -3.90 -17.55
N ARG A 182 -9.10 -5.18 -17.89
CA ARG A 182 -7.88 -5.90 -17.56
C ARG A 182 -6.64 -5.24 -18.19
N ARG A 183 -6.75 -4.79 -19.44
CA ARG A 183 -5.64 -4.10 -20.13
C ARG A 183 -5.31 -2.77 -19.47
N VAL A 184 -6.31 -1.93 -19.16
CA VAL A 184 -6.10 -0.64 -18.48
C VAL A 184 -5.44 -0.85 -17.12
N ARG A 185 -5.91 -1.81 -16.32
CA ARG A 185 -5.30 -2.11 -15.02
C ARG A 185 -3.85 -2.59 -15.16
N ILE A 186 -3.59 -3.56 -16.03
CA ILE A 186 -2.24 -4.07 -16.26
C ILE A 186 -1.33 -2.96 -16.79
N GLY A 187 -1.81 -2.15 -17.73
CA GLY A 187 -1.07 -1.02 -18.28
C GLY A 187 -0.71 0.00 -17.20
N ALA A 188 -1.65 0.33 -16.31
CA ALA A 188 -1.37 1.22 -15.18
C ALA A 188 -0.38 0.63 -14.17
N ASP A 189 -0.53 -0.66 -13.83
CA ASP A 189 0.42 -1.37 -12.95
C ASP A 189 1.82 -1.43 -13.56
N VAL A 190 1.92 -1.70 -14.87
CA VAL A 190 3.19 -1.70 -15.61
C VAL A 190 3.78 -0.30 -15.69
N ALA A 191 2.96 0.73 -15.92
CA ALA A 191 3.44 2.12 -15.95
C ALA A 191 4.06 2.52 -14.61
N VAL A 192 3.40 2.22 -13.47
CA VAL A 192 3.96 2.47 -12.13
C VAL A 192 5.28 1.71 -11.93
N ALA A 193 5.33 0.42 -12.30
CA ALA A 193 6.52 -0.40 -12.12
C ALA A 193 7.67 -0.05 -13.07
N ALA A 194 7.36 0.55 -14.23
CA ALA A 194 8.35 0.96 -15.23
C ALA A 194 9.08 2.24 -14.81
N VAL A 195 8.46 3.12 -14.01
CA VAL A 195 9.07 4.39 -13.59
C VAL A 195 10.50 4.24 -13.08
N PRO A 196 10.79 3.38 -12.09
CA PRO A 196 12.14 3.31 -11.57
C PRO A 196 13.14 2.71 -12.56
N VAL A 197 12.68 1.83 -13.46
CA VAL A 197 13.50 1.27 -14.55
C VAL A 197 13.81 2.35 -15.60
N LEU A 198 12.81 3.14 -15.99
CA LEU A 198 12.97 4.25 -16.92
C LEU A 198 13.95 5.28 -16.39
N GLY A 199 13.95 5.57 -15.09
CA GLY A 199 14.96 6.47 -14.52
C GLY A 199 16.39 5.94 -14.65
N ILE A 200 16.61 4.62 -14.52
CA ILE A 200 17.93 4.01 -14.72
C ILE A 200 18.35 4.10 -16.18
N VAL A 201 17.40 3.87 -17.11
CA VAL A 201 17.65 4.02 -18.55
C VAL A 201 17.97 5.49 -18.89
N LEU A 202 17.24 6.44 -18.32
CA LEU A 202 17.52 7.88 -18.50
C LEU A 202 18.87 8.27 -17.90
N ALA A 203 19.25 7.71 -16.75
CA ALA A 203 20.57 7.95 -16.15
C ALA A 203 21.70 7.46 -17.05
N ALA A 204 21.52 6.31 -17.71
CA ALA A 204 22.49 5.76 -18.65
C ALA A 204 22.55 6.53 -19.99
N ALA A 205 21.41 7.02 -20.46
CA ALA A 205 21.34 7.83 -21.68
C ALA A 205 21.84 9.26 -21.46
N ALA A 206 21.86 9.74 -20.21
CA ALA A 206 22.25 11.08 -19.79
C ALA A 206 21.69 12.20 -20.71
N PRO A 207 20.37 12.21 -21.00
CA PRO A 207 19.79 13.26 -21.83
C PRO A 207 19.90 14.61 -21.10
N ALA A 208 19.86 15.69 -21.88
CA ALA A 208 19.77 17.04 -21.33
C ALA A 208 18.61 17.15 -20.32
N ALA A 209 18.77 18.06 -19.36
CA ALA A 209 17.71 18.35 -18.39
C ALA A 209 16.41 18.68 -19.14
N PRO A 210 15.26 18.13 -18.71
CA PRO A 210 14.00 18.44 -19.34
C PRO A 210 13.70 19.92 -19.10
N ALA A 211 13.32 20.64 -20.14
CA ALA A 211 12.84 22.01 -20.04
C ALA A 211 11.32 22.03 -20.18
N LEU A 212 10.67 23.07 -19.65
CA LEU A 212 9.26 23.28 -19.89
C LEU A 212 9.04 23.62 -21.37
N PRO A 213 8.23 22.83 -22.09
CA PRO A 213 8.01 23.11 -23.49
C PRO A 213 7.16 24.38 -23.64
N THR A 214 7.45 25.21 -24.65
CA THR A 214 6.57 26.35 -25.01
C THR A 214 5.16 25.91 -25.39
N THR A 215 4.97 24.60 -25.63
CA THR A 215 3.68 23.96 -25.92
C THR A 215 2.88 23.52 -24.69
N VAL A 216 3.28 23.86 -23.45
CA VAL A 216 2.50 23.49 -22.24
C VAL A 216 1.06 24.02 -22.31
N LEU A 217 0.88 25.27 -22.75
CA LEU A 217 -0.45 25.87 -22.88
C LEU A 217 -1.33 25.15 -23.93
N PRO A 218 -0.91 24.97 -25.20
CA PRO A 218 -1.72 24.22 -26.15
C PRO A 218 -1.90 22.76 -25.73
N ALA A 219 -0.92 22.12 -25.09
CA ALA A 219 -1.06 20.77 -24.55
C ALA A 219 -2.14 20.71 -23.45
N ALA A 220 -2.19 21.70 -22.56
CA ALA A 220 -3.23 21.80 -21.53
C ALA A 220 -4.63 21.91 -22.15
N VAL A 221 -4.78 22.76 -23.18
CA VAL A 221 -6.04 22.90 -23.92
C VAL A 221 -6.45 21.57 -24.56
N VAL A 222 -5.53 20.90 -25.27
CA VAL A 222 -5.79 19.59 -25.90
C VAL A 222 -6.16 18.54 -24.84
N ALA A 223 -5.48 18.52 -23.69
CA ALA A 223 -5.78 17.58 -22.61
C ALA A 223 -7.18 17.82 -22.02
N VAL A 224 -7.61 19.07 -21.85
CA VAL A 224 -8.97 19.42 -21.39
C VAL A 224 -10.02 19.01 -22.43
N LEU A 225 -9.76 19.27 -23.72
CA LEU A 225 -10.66 18.84 -24.80
C LEU A 225 -10.77 17.31 -24.86
N LEU A 226 -9.65 16.59 -24.71
CA LEU A 226 -9.65 15.14 -24.66
C LEU A 226 -10.40 14.61 -23.42
N ALA A 227 -10.14 15.17 -22.24
CA ALA A 227 -10.80 14.77 -21.01
C ALA A 227 -12.32 15.00 -21.08
N SER A 228 -12.75 16.14 -21.63
CA SER A 228 -14.17 16.47 -21.81
C SER A 228 -14.84 15.57 -22.85
N LEU A 229 -14.18 15.30 -23.99
CA LEU A 229 -14.66 14.33 -24.99
C LEU A 229 -14.85 12.95 -24.36
N LEU A 230 -13.85 12.45 -23.64
CA LEU A 230 -13.91 11.17 -22.94
C LEU A 230 -15.05 11.15 -21.91
N ALA A 231 -15.26 12.25 -21.17
CA ALA A 231 -16.34 12.36 -20.20
C ALA A 231 -17.72 12.32 -20.87
N VAL A 232 -17.88 12.96 -22.03
CA VAL A 232 -19.11 12.89 -22.84
C VAL A 232 -19.35 11.47 -23.36
N VAL A 233 -18.31 10.78 -23.83
CA VAL A 233 -18.40 9.37 -24.26
C VAL A 233 -18.81 8.48 -23.08
N LEU A 234 -18.25 8.71 -21.89
CA LEU A 234 -18.63 7.97 -20.69
C LEU A 234 -20.09 8.23 -20.31
N ASP A 235 -20.53 9.49 -20.29
CA ASP A 235 -21.91 9.90 -19.97
C ASP A 235 -22.92 9.22 -20.90
N ARG A 236 -22.66 9.21 -22.21
CA ARG A 236 -23.49 8.51 -23.21
C ARG A 236 -23.42 6.99 -23.08
N GLY A 237 -22.34 6.45 -22.53
CA GLY A 237 -22.11 5.03 -22.34
C GLY A 237 -22.63 4.44 -21.02
N LEU A 238 -23.08 5.27 -20.07
CA LEU A 238 -23.46 4.82 -18.72
C LEU A 238 -24.53 3.72 -18.72
N GLY A 239 -25.50 3.80 -19.63
CA GLY A 239 -26.57 2.80 -19.76
C GLY A 239 -26.08 1.41 -20.19
N ARG A 240 -24.89 1.32 -20.79
CA ARG A 240 -24.28 0.05 -21.26
C ARG A 240 -23.49 -0.68 -20.17
N LEU A 241 -23.32 -0.08 -19.00
CA LEU A 241 -22.58 -0.69 -17.90
C LEU A 241 -23.41 -1.82 -17.26
N HIS A 242 -22.78 -2.99 -17.14
CA HIS A 242 -23.43 -4.15 -16.55
C HIS A 242 -23.58 -3.98 -15.03
N GLY A 243 -24.78 -4.23 -14.49
CA GLY A 243 -25.05 -4.11 -13.06
C GLY A 243 -24.24 -5.07 -12.18
N THR A 244 -23.72 -6.17 -12.74
CA THR A 244 -22.74 -7.05 -12.08
C THR A 244 -21.41 -6.33 -11.87
N SER A 245 -20.87 -5.68 -12.91
CA SER A 245 -19.63 -4.89 -12.81
C SER A 245 -19.79 -3.77 -11.78
N LEU A 246 -20.89 -3.01 -11.81
CA LEU A 246 -21.12 -1.92 -10.85
C LEU A 246 -21.15 -2.41 -9.39
N ARG A 247 -21.74 -3.59 -9.14
CA ARG A 247 -21.78 -4.21 -7.81
C ARG A 247 -20.43 -4.73 -7.35
N GLU A 248 -19.70 -5.44 -8.22
CA GLU A 248 -18.36 -5.94 -7.91
C GLU A 248 -17.40 -4.79 -7.57
N ARG A 249 -17.44 -3.71 -8.35
CA ARG A 249 -16.64 -2.50 -8.10
C ARG A 249 -17.05 -1.77 -6.84
N GLY A 250 -18.36 -1.63 -6.63
CA GLY A 250 -18.91 -1.11 -5.39
C GLY A 250 -18.46 -1.87 -4.15
N ALA A 251 -18.37 -3.20 -4.25
CA ALA A 251 -17.88 -4.06 -3.18
C ALA A 251 -16.38 -3.83 -2.92
N VAL A 252 -15.55 -3.77 -3.96
CA VAL A 252 -14.11 -3.46 -3.83
C VAL A 252 -13.89 -2.08 -3.20
N ALA A 253 -14.62 -1.06 -3.67
CA ALA A 253 -14.57 0.29 -3.13
C ALA A 253 -14.99 0.33 -1.65
N GLY A 254 -16.07 -0.38 -1.30
CA GLY A 254 -16.57 -0.47 0.07
C GLY A 254 -15.62 -1.22 0.99
N GLU A 255 -15.03 -2.34 0.55
CA GLU A 255 -14.02 -3.09 1.31
C GLU A 255 -12.75 -2.26 1.50
N ALA A 256 -12.28 -1.56 0.45
CA ALA A 256 -11.14 -0.66 0.54
C ALA A 256 -11.43 0.51 1.51
N LEU A 257 -12.61 1.13 1.44
CA LEU A 257 -13.00 2.19 2.36
C LEU A 257 -13.08 1.66 3.80
N GLY A 258 -13.71 0.51 4.03
CA GLY A 258 -13.75 -0.12 5.34
C GLY A 258 -12.35 -0.44 5.87
N ALA A 259 -11.43 -0.85 5.01
CA ALA A 259 -10.03 -1.07 5.36
C ALA A 259 -9.28 0.24 5.70
N VAL A 260 -9.54 1.34 4.98
CA VAL A 260 -8.97 2.66 5.29
C VAL A 260 -9.52 3.18 6.62
N LEU A 261 -10.84 3.10 6.83
CA LEU A 261 -11.48 3.56 8.06
C LEU A 261 -11.06 2.73 9.29
N SER A 262 -10.75 1.45 9.10
CA SER A 262 -10.21 0.57 10.15
C SER A 262 -8.68 0.58 10.23
N LEU A 263 -8.01 1.40 9.40
CA LEU A 263 -6.55 1.46 9.23
C LEU A 263 -5.89 0.08 8.99
N ASP A 264 -6.63 -0.90 8.46
CA ASP A 264 -6.08 -2.19 8.08
C ASP A 264 -5.48 -2.14 6.67
N THR A 265 -4.21 -1.75 6.61
CA THR A 265 -3.43 -1.69 5.35
C THR A 265 -3.35 -3.02 4.59
N ARG A 266 -3.59 -4.16 5.26
CA ARG A 266 -3.55 -5.50 4.67
C ARG A 266 -4.90 -5.84 4.07
N ALA A 267 -6.00 -5.54 4.76
CA ALA A 267 -7.32 -5.60 4.14
C ALA A 267 -7.38 -4.66 2.92
N LEU A 268 -6.80 -3.46 3.00
CA LEU A 268 -6.72 -2.54 1.87
C LEU A 268 -5.92 -3.16 0.71
N GLY A 269 -4.75 -3.73 0.98
CA GLY A 269 -3.94 -4.42 -0.02
C GLY A 269 -4.66 -5.61 -0.67
N ARG A 270 -5.42 -6.41 0.12
CA ARG A 270 -6.23 -7.53 -0.37
C ARG A 270 -7.42 -7.05 -1.22
N ALA A 271 -8.17 -6.06 -0.75
CA ALA A 271 -9.30 -5.47 -1.47
C ALA A 271 -8.85 -4.91 -2.83
N LEU A 272 -7.74 -4.17 -2.86
CA LEU A 272 -7.21 -3.60 -4.09
C LEU A 272 -6.55 -4.66 -5.00
N THR A 273 -6.13 -5.81 -4.47
CA THR A 273 -5.41 -6.84 -5.24
C THR A 273 -6.28 -8.06 -5.53
N GLU A 274 -6.57 -8.86 -4.51
CA GLU A 274 -7.15 -10.20 -4.60
C GLU A 274 -8.59 -10.14 -5.09
N ALA A 275 -9.41 -9.23 -4.54
CA ALA A 275 -10.80 -9.07 -4.96
C ALA A 275 -10.94 -8.61 -6.43
N THR A 276 -9.88 -8.03 -7.00
CA THR A 276 -9.87 -7.62 -8.41
C THR A 276 -9.36 -8.71 -9.35
N GLN A 277 -8.73 -9.77 -8.84
CA GLN A 277 -8.22 -10.86 -9.66
C GLN A 277 -9.30 -11.92 -9.90
N ARG A 278 -9.33 -12.48 -11.11
CA ARG A 278 -10.26 -13.56 -11.41
C ARG A 278 -9.82 -14.80 -10.64
N ALA A 279 -10.78 -15.54 -10.08
CA ALA A 279 -10.55 -16.87 -9.55
C ALA A 279 -10.16 -17.82 -10.72
N ALA A 280 -8.89 -17.80 -11.11
CA ALA A 280 -8.32 -18.80 -11.98
C ALA A 280 -7.81 -19.92 -11.07
N ARG A 281 -8.26 -21.15 -11.32
CA ARG A 281 -7.69 -22.32 -10.64
C ARG A 281 -6.26 -22.48 -11.19
N PRO A 282 -5.21 -22.18 -10.39
CA PRO A 282 -3.86 -22.36 -10.89
C PRO A 282 -3.65 -23.84 -11.19
N ARG A 283 -2.98 -24.15 -12.30
CA ARG A 283 -2.58 -25.54 -12.60
C ARG A 283 -1.68 -26.06 -11.48
N SER A 284 -1.99 -27.26 -10.99
CA SER A 284 -1.13 -27.98 -10.04
C SER A 284 0.24 -28.18 -10.68
N SER A 285 1.31 -27.82 -9.97
CA SER A 285 2.65 -28.25 -10.33
C SER A 285 2.87 -29.64 -9.76
N ASP A 286 3.36 -30.53 -10.60
CA ASP A 286 3.86 -31.83 -10.20
C ASP A 286 5.19 -31.63 -9.45
N LEU A 287 5.14 -31.49 -8.12
CA LEU A 287 6.31 -31.40 -7.24
C LEU A 287 6.96 -32.79 -7.03
N ARG A 288 7.10 -33.58 -8.10
CA ARG A 288 7.57 -34.99 -8.05
C ARG A 288 8.97 -35.14 -7.45
N TRP A 289 9.83 -34.14 -7.62
CA TRP A 289 11.17 -34.11 -7.03
C TRP A 289 11.14 -34.17 -5.50
N LEU A 290 10.06 -33.69 -4.88
CA LEU A 290 9.86 -33.72 -3.43
C LEU A 290 9.75 -35.16 -2.89
N GLY A 291 9.36 -36.12 -3.74
CA GLY A 291 9.36 -37.55 -3.41
C GLY A 291 10.75 -38.15 -3.21
N ARG A 292 11.82 -37.45 -3.64
CA ARG A 292 13.22 -37.85 -3.40
C ARG A 292 13.78 -37.32 -2.07
N VAL A 293 13.06 -36.39 -1.43
CA VAL A 293 13.50 -35.81 -0.15
C VAL A 293 13.23 -36.82 0.97
N PRO A 294 14.19 -37.05 1.90
CA PRO A 294 13.97 -37.95 3.03
C PRO A 294 12.72 -37.55 3.83
N ARG A 295 11.92 -38.53 4.27
CA ARG A 295 10.63 -38.31 4.97
C ARG A 295 10.71 -37.33 6.14
N ARG A 296 11.83 -37.33 6.89
CA ARG A 296 12.09 -36.40 8.01
C ARG A 296 12.15 -34.92 7.58
N TRP A 297 12.67 -34.63 6.38
CA TRP A 297 12.83 -33.27 5.85
C TRP A 297 11.71 -32.86 4.90
N ALA A 298 10.93 -33.82 4.40
CA ALA A 298 9.82 -33.58 3.47
C ALA A 298 8.91 -32.41 3.87
N PRO A 299 8.38 -32.29 5.11
CA PRO A 299 7.50 -31.16 5.47
C PRO A 299 8.23 -29.81 5.49
N HIS A 300 9.53 -29.80 5.83
CA HIS A 300 10.36 -28.60 5.84
C HIS A 300 10.57 -28.07 4.42
N VAL A 301 11.01 -28.95 3.53
CA VAL A 301 11.27 -28.62 2.12
C VAL A 301 9.97 -28.30 1.38
N ALA A 302 8.88 -29.01 1.69
CA ALA A 302 7.55 -28.74 1.11
C ALA A 302 7.10 -27.30 1.36
N LEU A 303 7.23 -26.83 2.61
CA LEU A 303 6.81 -25.49 3.00
C LEU A 303 7.65 -24.41 2.30
N VAL A 304 8.98 -24.57 2.30
CA VAL A 304 9.90 -23.63 1.63
C VAL A 304 9.66 -23.62 0.12
N ALA A 305 9.48 -24.79 -0.49
CA ALA A 305 9.19 -24.92 -1.92
C ALA A 305 7.85 -24.30 -2.29
N ALA A 306 6.82 -24.44 -1.44
CA ALA A 306 5.51 -23.83 -1.66
C ALA A 306 5.59 -22.30 -1.66
N ASP A 307 6.29 -21.71 -0.68
CA ASP A 307 6.48 -20.26 -0.58
C ASP A 307 7.34 -19.73 -1.74
N ALA A 308 8.43 -20.42 -2.11
CA ALA A 308 9.28 -20.06 -3.25
C ALA A 308 8.51 -20.14 -4.58
N MET A 309 7.72 -21.19 -4.78
CA MET A 309 6.91 -21.36 -5.99
C MET A 309 5.79 -20.33 -6.08
N LEU A 310 5.19 -19.96 -4.94
CA LEU A 310 4.20 -18.91 -4.89
C LEU A 310 4.78 -17.57 -5.36
N LEU A 311 5.98 -17.24 -4.90
CA LEU A 311 6.71 -16.05 -5.33
C LEU A 311 7.08 -16.12 -6.82
N ALA A 312 7.67 -17.24 -7.27
CA ALA A 312 8.09 -17.43 -8.66
C ALA A 312 6.92 -17.35 -9.66
N ARG A 313 5.72 -17.77 -9.26
CA ARG A 313 4.50 -17.67 -10.10
C ARG A 313 3.86 -16.28 -10.05
N SER A 314 4.21 -15.45 -9.07
CA SER A 314 3.68 -14.09 -8.94
C SER A 314 4.51 -13.12 -9.78
N ARG A 315 4.18 -13.00 -11.08
CA ARG A 315 4.81 -12.01 -11.98
C ARG A 315 4.81 -10.60 -11.39
N ARG A 316 3.73 -10.24 -10.68
CA ARG A 316 3.62 -8.95 -9.99
C ARG A 316 4.71 -8.79 -8.93
N HIS A 317 4.94 -9.80 -8.09
CA HIS A 317 5.96 -9.71 -7.04
C HIS A 317 7.37 -9.71 -7.62
N LEU A 318 7.61 -10.42 -8.73
CA LEU A 318 8.89 -10.35 -9.44
C LEU A 318 9.15 -8.94 -10.02
N VAL A 319 8.14 -8.35 -10.66
CA VAL A 319 8.21 -6.97 -11.15
C VAL A 319 8.38 -5.98 -9.99
N GLN A 320 7.70 -6.19 -8.87
CA GLN A 320 7.84 -5.38 -7.66
C GLN A 320 9.25 -5.47 -7.06
N LEU A 321 9.86 -6.66 -7.01
CA LEU A 321 11.25 -6.84 -6.55
C LEU A 321 12.23 -6.07 -7.43
N LEU A 322 12.07 -6.17 -8.75
CA LEU A 322 12.91 -5.47 -9.71
C LEU A 322 12.73 -3.94 -9.60
N ALA A 323 11.49 -3.45 -9.66
CA ALA A 323 11.18 -2.03 -9.54
C ALA A 323 11.67 -1.44 -8.21
N ALA A 324 11.50 -2.18 -7.10
CA ALA A 324 11.97 -1.76 -5.79
C ALA A 324 13.50 -1.71 -5.68
N GLY A 325 14.23 -2.60 -6.39
CA GLY A 325 15.69 -2.56 -6.48
C GLY A 325 16.23 -1.37 -7.27
N CYS A 326 15.46 -0.89 -8.25
CA CYS A 326 15.81 0.30 -9.01
C CYS A 326 15.69 1.60 -8.19
N LEU A 327 14.85 1.66 -7.14
CA LEU A 327 14.69 2.87 -6.31
C LEU A 327 15.99 3.35 -5.63
N PRO A 328 16.74 2.52 -4.88
CA PRO A 328 18.03 2.94 -4.32
C PRO A 328 19.06 3.24 -5.40
N ALA A 329 19.07 2.49 -6.51
CA ALA A 329 19.98 2.76 -7.62
C ALA A 329 19.71 4.14 -8.24
N LEU A 330 18.44 4.55 -8.37
CA LEU A 330 18.06 5.89 -8.82
C LEU A 330 18.60 6.99 -7.91
N ALA A 331 18.55 6.80 -6.60
CA ALA A 331 19.10 7.78 -5.66
C ALA A 331 20.59 8.07 -5.93
N LEU A 332 21.33 7.04 -6.31
CA LEU A 332 22.77 7.13 -6.60
C LEU A 332 23.10 7.68 -7.99
N THR A 333 22.10 7.82 -8.88
CA THR A 333 22.29 8.40 -10.22
C THR A 333 22.35 9.92 -10.21
N VAL A 334 22.00 10.57 -9.10
CA VAL A 334 22.09 12.01 -8.95
C VAL A 334 23.53 12.42 -8.66
N PRO A 335 24.06 13.54 -9.23
CA PRO A 335 25.45 13.98 -9.02
C PRO A 335 25.84 14.08 -7.54
N GLN A 336 24.96 14.67 -6.74
CA GLN A 336 25.07 14.77 -5.29
C GLN A 336 23.84 14.13 -4.63
N PRO A 337 23.92 12.83 -4.30
CA PRO A 337 22.80 12.16 -3.64
C PRO A 337 22.60 12.73 -2.24
N VAL A 338 21.42 13.31 -1.98
CA VAL A 338 21.04 13.76 -0.64
C VAL A 338 20.94 12.52 0.27
N PRO A 339 21.74 12.39 1.36
CA PRO A 339 21.81 11.17 2.15
C PRO A 339 20.45 10.71 2.67
N VAL A 340 19.61 11.65 3.11
CA VAL A 340 18.26 11.38 3.59
C VAL A 340 17.37 10.77 2.50
N VAL A 341 17.43 11.29 1.27
CA VAL A 341 16.65 10.76 0.13
C VAL A 341 17.13 9.35 -0.23
N THR A 342 18.44 9.13 -0.25
CA THR A 342 19.04 7.81 -0.49
C THR A 342 18.61 6.80 0.57
N VAL A 343 18.66 7.17 1.85
CA VAL A 343 18.17 6.32 2.95
C VAL A 343 16.70 6.01 2.78
N VAL A 344 15.86 7.02 2.50
CA VAL A 344 14.42 6.82 2.31
C VAL A 344 14.14 5.87 1.14
N LEU A 345 14.76 6.08 -0.02
CA LEU A 345 14.55 5.24 -1.20
C LEU A 345 15.10 3.82 -0.99
N LEU A 346 16.21 3.67 -0.28
CA LEU A 346 16.76 2.36 0.09
C LEU A 346 15.85 1.60 1.06
N VAL A 347 15.42 2.25 2.15
CA VAL A 347 14.57 1.63 3.17
C VAL A 347 13.19 1.30 2.60
N VAL A 348 12.58 2.24 1.86
CA VAL A 348 11.28 2.02 1.20
C VAL A 348 11.41 0.93 0.13
N GLY A 349 12.43 0.98 -0.72
CA GLY A 349 12.69 -0.04 -1.73
C GLY A 349 12.88 -1.43 -1.11
N ALA A 350 13.76 -1.55 -0.13
CA ALA A 350 14.02 -2.82 0.56
C ALA A 350 12.77 -3.35 1.28
N TYR A 351 12.00 -2.48 1.94
CA TYR A 351 10.77 -2.90 2.62
C TYR A 351 9.68 -3.32 1.63
N VAL A 352 9.48 -2.59 0.53
CA VAL A 352 8.55 -2.96 -0.55
C VAL A 352 8.96 -4.28 -1.21
N ALA A 353 10.26 -4.48 -1.45
CA ALA A 353 10.81 -5.75 -1.93
C ALA A 353 10.51 -6.88 -0.95
N ALA A 354 10.74 -6.66 0.34
CA ALA A 354 10.51 -7.65 1.38
C ALA A 354 9.03 -8.05 1.49
N LEU A 355 8.12 -7.07 1.44
CA LEU A 355 6.69 -7.33 1.42
C LEU A 355 6.26 -8.20 0.24
N ALA A 356 6.92 -8.14 -0.91
CA ALA A 356 6.62 -9.00 -2.06
C ALA A 356 6.87 -10.49 -1.79
N THR A 357 7.81 -10.80 -0.88
CA THR A 357 8.25 -12.18 -0.59
C THR A 357 7.42 -12.88 0.50
N ALA A 358 6.72 -12.14 1.36
CA ALA A 358 6.02 -12.69 2.53
C ALA A 358 4.57 -13.18 2.25
N ASP A 359 4.26 -13.51 1.00
CA ASP A 359 2.89 -13.84 0.58
C ASP A 359 2.39 -15.17 1.16
N GLY A 360 3.27 -16.16 1.29
CA GLY A 360 2.99 -17.45 1.93
C GLY A 360 2.58 -17.28 3.40
N ALA A 361 3.36 -16.51 4.16
CA ALA A 361 3.06 -16.16 5.55
C ALA A 361 1.74 -15.39 5.69
N ARG A 362 1.43 -14.47 4.76
CA ARG A 362 0.15 -13.75 4.76
C ARG A 362 -1.04 -14.69 4.57
N ARG A 363 -0.95 -15.65 3.65
CA ARG A 363 -2.05 -16.60 3.41
C ARG A 363 -2.23 -17.55 4.58
N ALA A 364 -1.12 -18.00 5.17
CA ALA A 364 -1.12 -18.85 6.35
C ALA A 364 -1.81 -18.19 7.55
N HIS A 365 -1.59 -16.90 7.77
CA HIS A 365 -2.29 -16.18 8.82
C HIS A 365 -3.79 -16.01 8.55
N VAL A 366 -4.23 -15.87 7.29
CA VAL A 366 -5.68 -15.82 6.96
C VAL A 366 -6.34 -17.18 7.18
N ALA A 367 -5.63 -18.28 6.89
CA ALA A 367 -6.11 -19.64 7.09
C ALA A 367 -5.13 -20.45 7.96
N PRO A 368 -5.12 -20.23 9.29
CA PRO A 368 -4.17 -20.89 10.21
C PRO A 368 -4.25 -22.43 10.19
N VAL A 369 -5.39 -22.97 9.77
CA VAL A 369 -5.59 -24.41 9.56
C VAL A 369 -4.54 -24.99 8.60
N LEU A 370 -4.08 -24.24 7.60
CA LEU A 370 -3.06 -24.70 6.66
C LEU A 370 -1.73 -25.00 7.35
N ASP A 371 -1.34 -24.18 8.33
CA ASP A 371 -0.13 -24.41 9.13
C ASP A 371 -0.34 -25.57 10.11
N ALA A 372 -1.57 -25.75 10.62
CA ALA A 372 -1.91 -26.83 11.54
C ALA A 372 -1.92 -28.23 10.90
N LEU A 373 -2.10 -28.32 9.58
CA LEU A 373 -2.03 -29.58 8.83
C LEU A 373 -0.59 -30.07 8.64
N LEU A 374 0.42 -29.23 8.87
CA LEU A 374 1.82 -29.61 8.75
C LEU A 374 2.27 -30.33 10.03
N PRO A 375 3.06 -31.41 9.94
CA PRO A 375 3.66 -32.09 11.09
C PRO A 375 4.86 -31.27 11.65
N LEU A 376 4.65 -29.99 11.93
CA LEU A 376 5.67 -29.02 12.34
C LEU A 376 5.15 -28.13 13.47
N GLY A 377 6.00 -27.83 14.45
CA GLY A 377 5.66 -26.86 15.49
C GLY A 377 5.57 -25.43 14.95
N GLN A 378 4.76 -24.56 15.56
CA GLN A 378 4.55 -23.17 15.09
C GLN A 378 5.85 -22.35 14.98
N ARG A 379 6.79 -22.55 15.91
CA ARG A 379 8.14 -21.95 15.86
C ARG A 379 8.90 -22.39 14.61
N GLN A 380 8.83 -23.68 14.28
CA GLN A 380 9.48 -24.28 13.12
C GLN A 380 8.88 -23.70 11.82
N VAL A 381 7.55 -23.64 11.74
CA VAL A 381 6.83 -23.05 10.59
C VAL A 381 7.28 -21.60 10.36
N ARG A 382 7.30 -20.76 11.41
CA ARG A 382 7.76 -19.37 11.28
C ARG A 382 9.20 -19.26 10.78
N ARG A 383 10.11 -20.11 11.29
CA ARG A 383 11.50 -20.15 10.82
C ARG A 383 11.61 -20.55 9.35
N LEU A 384 10.87 -21.57 8.94
CA LEU A 384 10.87 -22.02 7.54
C LEU A 384 10.30 -20.98 6.58
N ARG A 385 9.30 -20.22 7.02
CA ARG A 385 8.71 -19.10 6.26
C ARG A 385 9.66 -17.90 6.10
N LEU A 386 10.78 -17.85 6.83
CA LEU A 386 11.84 -16.87 6.60
C LEU A 386 12.80 -17.27 5.49
N VAL A 387 12.95 -18.57 5.19
CA VAL A 387 14.01 -19.06 4.30
C VAL A 387 13.89 -18.48 2.89
N ALA A 388 12.71 -18.57 2.27
CA ALA A 388 12.49 -18.06 0.92
C ALA A 388 12.62 -16.51 0.84
N PRO A 389 11.97 -15.72 1.72
CA PRO A 389 12.21 -14.28 1.82
C PRO A 389 13.68 -13.90 1.98
N THR A 390 14.41 -14.54 2.91
CA THR A 390 15.82 -14.23 3.17
C THR A 390 16.68 -14.55 1.96
N ALA A 391 16.52 -15.71 1.33
CA ALA A 391 17.31 -16.07 0.15
C ALA A 391 17.15 -15.06 -0.99
N VAL A 392 15.90 -14.66 -1.28
CA VAL A 392 15.60 -13.67 -2.32
C VAL A 392 16.14 -12.29 -1.95
N LEU A 393 15.97 -11.86 -0.70
CA LEU A 393 16.43 -10.56 -0.25
C LEU A 393 17.94 -10.47 -0.10
N VAL A 394 18.65 -11.58 0.14
CA VAL A 394 20.12 -11.61 0.08
C VAL A 394 20.57 -11.32 -1.35
N VAL A 395 20.03 -12.02 -2.35
CA VAL A 395 20.38 -11.77 -3.77
C VAL A 395 20.03 -10.34 -4.17
N TRP A 396 18.84 -9.86 -3.79
CA TRP A 396 18.40 -8.49 -4.05
C TRP A 396 19.31 -7.45 -3.38
N SER A 397 19.62 -7.63 -2.09
CA SER A 397 20.49 -6.72 -1.34
C SER A 397 21.90 -6.72 -1.94
N LEU A 398 22.48 -7.88 -2.24
CA LEU A 398 23.81 -7.94 -2.86
C LEU A 398 23.86 -7.13 -4.17
N GLY A 399 22.82 -7.21 -5.01
CA GLY A 399 22.73 -6.40 -6.21
C GLY A 399 22.67 -4.89 -5.93
N VAL A 400 21.81 -4.46 -5.00
CA VAL A 400 21.68 -3.03 -4.63
C VAL A 400 22.96 -2.50 -3.99
N PHE A 401 23.54 -3.24 -3.04
CA PHE A 401 24.72 -2.85 -2.29
C PHE A 401 26.01 -2.96 -3.12
N ALA A 402 26.05 -3.80 -4.15
CA ALA A 402 27.14 -3.76 -5.14
C ALA A 402 27.19 -2.40 -5.85
N VAL A 403 26.03 -1.85 -6.23
CA VAL A 403 25.95 -0.52 -6.88
C VAL A 403 26.36 0.58 -5.90
N VAL A 404 25.89 0.52 -4.65
CA VAL A 404 26.30 1.46 -3.59
C VAL A 404 27.82 1.42 -3.38
N GLY A 405 28.38 0.22 -3.20
CA GLY A 405 29.80 0.04 -2.94
C GLY A 405 30.69 0.37 -4.13
N TRP A 406 30.22 0.15 -5.36
CA TRP A 406 30.90 0.62 -6.57
C TRP A 406 30.97 2.15 -6.60
N ARG A 407 29.88 2.83 -6.26
CA ARG A 407 29.83 4.30 -6.23
C ARG A 407 30.68 4.90 -5.10
N SER A 408 30.77 4.23 -3.96
CA SER A 408 31.57 4.68 -2.80
C SER A 408 33.05 4.29 -2.87
N GLY A 409 33.45 3.43 -3.83
CA GLY A 409 34.80 2.89 -3.92
C GLY A 409 35.13 1.76 -2.94
N GLU A 410 34.15 1.20 -2.22
CA GLU A 410 34.36 0.19 -1.18
C GLU A 410 33.35 -0.98 -1.30
N VAL A 411 33.48 -1.81 -2.34
CA VAL A 411 32.49 -2.86 -2.63
C VAL A 411 32.34 -3.90 -1.50
N GLY A 412 33.45 -4.32 -0.88
CA GLY A 412 33.46 -5.41 0.09
C GLY A 412 32.62 -5.13 1.35
N GLY A 413 32.81 -3.96 1.98
CA GLY A 413 32.08 -3.57 3.18
C GLY A 413 30.59 -3.45 2.93
N TRP A 414 30.19 -2.82 1.81
CA TRP A 414 28.79 -2.67 1.43
C TRP A 414 28.11 -4.00 1.11
N LEU A 415 28.79 -4.93 0.43
CA LEU A 415 28.26 -6.28 0.21
C LEU A 415 28.04 -7.04 1.52
N ALA A 416 28.99 -6.97 2.45
CA ALA A 416 28.86 -7.59 3.77
C ALA A 416 27.69 -6.99 4.55
N LEU A 417 27.54 -5.66 4.55
CA LEU A 417 26.43 -4.96 5.19
C LEU A 417 25.09 -5.33 4.54
N GLY A 418 25.03 -5.43 3.21
CA GLY A 418 23.85 -5.86 2.46
C GLY A 418 23.42 -7.29 2.78
N ALA A 419 24.38 -8.21 2.87
CA ALA A 419 24.14 -9.60 3.26
C ALA A 419 23.64 -9.71 4.70
N LEU A 420 24.20 -8.94 5.63
CA LEU A 420 23.77 -8.91 7.03
C LEU A 420 22.41 -8.23 7.22
N THR A 421 22.07 -7.21 6.45
CA THR A 421 20.77 -6.52 6.55
C THR A 421 19.62 -7.30 5.91
N ALA A 422 19.89 -8.15 4.89
CA ALA A 422 18.86 -8.91 4.18
C ALA A 422 17.88 -9.71 5.07
N PRO A 423 18.33 -10.46 6.09
CA PRO A 423 17.44 -11.18 6.99
C PRO A 423 16.57 -10.26 7.88
N VAL A 424 16.98 -9.02 8.13
CA VAL A 424 16.16 -8.03 8.86
C VAL A 424 14.93 -7.67 8.05
N TRP A 425 15.09 -7.42 6.74
CA TRP A 425 13.98 -7.16 5.83
C TRP A 425 13.01 -8.33 5.75
N ALA A 426 13.54 -9.55 5.62
CA ALA A 426 12.75 -10.79 5.63
C ALA A 426 11.98 -10.96 6.95
N ALA A 427 12.65 -10.76 8.08
CA ALA A 427 12.07 -10.82 9.41
C ALA A 427 10.92 -9.82 9.54
N ALA A 428 11.15 -8.56 9.20
CA ALA A 428 10.11 -7.52 9.23
C ALA A 428 8.89 -7.89 8.38
N ALA A 429 9.09 -8.41 7.17
CA ALA A 429 8.00 -8.77 6.27
C ALA A 429 7.17 -9.97 6.79
N VAL A 430 7.83 -11.01 7.32
CA VAL A 430 7.14 -12.16 7.93
C VAL A 430 6.42 -11.74 9.22
N ARG A 431 7.03 -10.89 10.04
CA ARG A 431 6.37 -10.33 11.24
C ARG A 431 5.14 -9.51 10.88
N ALA A 432 5.24 -8.66 9.87
CA ALA A 432 4.12 -7.89 9.36
C ALA A 432 3.00 -8.80 8.82
N ALA A 433 3.35 -9.94 8.22
CA ALA A 433 2.37 -10.91 7.71
C ALA A 433 1.53 -11.58 8.81
N TYR A 434 2.12 -11.81 9.98
CA TYR A 434 1.48 -12.44 11.14
C TYR A 434 0.87 -11.45 12.14
N ARG A 435 0.76 -10.16 11.79
CA ARG A 435 0.13 -9.17 12.67
C ARG A 435 -1.35 -9.54 12.95
N PRO A 436 -1.83 -9.37 14.19
CA PRO A 436 -3.22 -9.62 14.54
C PRO A 436 -4.14 -8.61 13.86
N LEU A 437 -5.41 -8.95 13.75
CA LEU A 437 -6.43 -8.00 13.32
C LEU A 437 -6.57 -6.89 14.38
N PRO A 438 -6.85 -5.64 13.97
CA PRO A 438 -7.12 -4.58 14.93
C PRO A 438 -8.30 -4.95 15.82
N ASP A 439 -8.12 -4.85 17.13
CA ASP A 439 -9.19 -5.05 18.12
C ASP A 439 -9.86 -3.71 18.45
N PHE A 440 -11.15 -3.63 18.14
CA PHE A 440 -12.00 -2.46 18.37
C PHE A 440 -12.87 -2.58 19.63
N SER A 441 -12.74 -3.68 20.39
CA SER A 441 -13.54 -3.96 21.59
C SER A 441 -12.98 -3.33 22.88
N GLY A 442 -11.73 -2.89 22.85
CA GLY A 442 -11.07 -2.26 24.00
C GLY A 442 -11.51 -0.81 24.26
N PRO A 443 -11.29 -0.30 25.49
CA PRO A 443 -11.62 1.08 25.85
C PRO A 443 -10.84 2.07 24.98
N LEU A 444 -11.53 3.08 24.45
CA LEU A 444 -10.94 4.08 23.56
C LEU A 444 -9.87 4.89 24.29
N VAL A 445 -8.72 5.08 23.66
CA VAL A 445 -7.65 5.94 24.18
C VAL A 445 -7.88 7.35 23.67
N HIS A 446 -8.13 8.30 24.56
CA HIS A 446 -8.27 9.70 24.18
C HIS A 446 -6.92 10.29 23.76
N THR A 447 -6.83 10.78 22.54
CA THR A 447 -5.68 11.55 22.04
C THR A 447 -6.13 12.97 21.69
N PRO A 448 -5.21 13.95 21.57
CA PRO A 448 -5.54 15.29 21.13
C PRO A 448 -6.25 15.34 19.76
N MET A 449 -6.06 14.30 18.93
CA MET A 449 -6.69 14.16 17.62
C MET A 449 -7.99 13.34 17.64
N GLY A 450 -8.52 13.04 18.83
CA GLY A 450 -9.73 12.24 19.04
C GLY A 450 -9.46 10.90 19.73
N ALA A 451 -10.54 10.16 19.98
CA ALA A 451 -10.47 8.87 20.65
C ALA A 451 -10.06 7.77 19.66
N ILE A 452 -8.95 7.09 19.93
CA ILE A 452 -8.37 6.04 19.08
C ILE A 452 -8.50 4.69 19.79
N PRO A 453 -9.06 3.65 19.13
CA PRO A 453 -9.06 2.29 19.66
C PRO A 453 -7.63 1.81 19.92
N PRO A 454 -7.34 1.18 21.09
CA PRO A 454 -6.00 0.76 21.46
C PRO A 454 -5.41 -0.26 20.48
N GLY A 455 -6.26 -1.07 19.82
CA GLY A 455 -5.86 -2.00 18.77
C GLY A 455 -5.19 -1.34 17.56
N MET A 456 -5.47 -0.06 17.28
CA MET A 456 -4.92 0.66 16.12
C MET A 456 -3.40 0.85 16.21
N GLY A 457 -2.85 1.09 17.41
CA GLY A 457 -1.41 1.30 17.60
C GLY A 457 -0.55 0.07 17.28
N THR A 458 -1.11 -1.13 17.43
CA THR A 458 -0.39 -2.39 17.19
C THR A 458 -0.22 -2.72 15.70
N VAL A 459 -1.14 -2.23 14.86
CA VAL A 459 -1.18 -2.46 13.40
C VAL A 459 -0.08 -1.69 12.69
N PHE A 460 0.27 -0.49 13.17
CA PHE A 460 1.35 0.32 12.63
C PHE A 460 2.75 -0.17 13.05
N ARG A 461 2.86 -0.83 14.20
CA ARG A 461 4.17 -1.19 14.77
C ARG A 461 4.73 -2.50 14.24
N LYS A 462 3.93 -3.56 14.10
CA LYS A 462 4.45 -4.91 13.78
C LYS A 462 5.03 -5.01 12.37
N GLY A 463 6.36 -5.08 12.29
CA GLY A 463 7.14 -5.16 11.04
C GLY A 463 8.00 -3.92 10.83
N PRO A 464 7.41 -2.72 10.67
CA PRO A 464 8.17 -1.47 10.58
C PRO A 464 9.08 -1.22 11.79
N ASP A 465 8.70 -1.68 12.98
CA ASP A 465 9.55 -1.63 14.18
C ASP A 465 10.88 -2.39 14.00
N VAL A 466 10.83 -3.58 13.40
CA VAL A 466 12.01 -4.40 13.10
C VAL A 466 12.89 -3.74 12.05
N VAL A 467 12.29 -3.11 11.04
CA VAL A 467 13.05 -2.32 10.05
C VAL A 467 13.75 -1.16 10.73
N ALA A 468 12.99 -0.28 11.39
CA ALA A 468 13.51 0.96 11.95
C ALA A 468 14.68 0.73 12.91
N LEU A 469 14.59 -0.30 13.76
CA LEU A 469 15.66 -0.64 14.70
C LEU A 469 16.77 -1.50 14.05
N GLY A 470 16.39 -2.51 13.28
CA GLY A 470 17.32 -3.49 12.72
C GLY A 470 18.19 -2.96 11.59
N THR A 471 17.87 -1.79 11.02
CA THR A 471 18.62 -1.16 9.94
C THR A 471 19.33 0.13 10.39
N LEU A 472 19.41 0.41 11.69
CA LEU A 472 20.12 1.58 12.21
C LEU A 472 21.60 1.63 11.73
N PRO A 473 22.39 0.55 11.80
CA PRO A 473 23.77 0.57 11.32
C PRO A 473 23.86 0.87 9.81
N LEU A 474 22.89 0.38 9.03
CA LEU A 474 22.78 0.70 7.61
C LEU A 474 22.54 2.19 7.38
N VAL A 475 21.59 2.79 8.09
CA VAL A 475 21.30 4.23 7.98
C VAL A 475 22.54 5.05 8.33
N ILE A 476 23.24 4.68 9.41
CA ILE A 476 24.48 5.33 9.83
C ILE A 476 25.56 5.20 8.75
N ALA A 477 25.76 4.01 8.17
CA ALA A 477 26.73 3.78 7.11
C ALA A 477 26.45 4.65 5.86
N VAL A 478 25.18 4.80 5.47
CA VAL A 478 24.79 5.64 4.31
C VAL A 478 25.03 7.12 4.60
N VAL A 479 24.74 7.58 5.83
CA VAL A 479 24.99 8.97 6.24
C VAL A 479 26.49 9.27 6.32
N LEU A 480 27.30 8.34 6.81
CA LEU A 480 28.75 8.49 6.91
C LEU A 480 29.48 8.23 5.58
N GLY A 481 28.84 7.55 4.64
CA GLY A 481 29.42 7.17 3.34
C GLY A 481 30.43 6.02 3.40
N THR A 482 30.61 5.38 4.56
CA THR A 482 31.64 4.35 4.79
C THR A 482 31.11 3.19 5.63
N VAL A 483 31.64 1.98 5.43
CA VAL A 483 31.29 0.81 6.25
C VAL A 483 32.43 0.46 7.19
N THR A 484 32.20 0.52 8.50
CA THR A 484 33.20 0.16 9.50
C THR A 484 32.98 -1.26 10.03
N PRO A 485 34.04 -1.97 10.50
CA PRO A 485 33.89 -3.29 11.13
C PRO A 485 32.95 -3.29 12.34
N VAL A 486 32.92 -2.18 13.10
CA VAL A 486 32.01 -2.01 14.25
C VAL A 486 30.56 -2.01 13.77
N LEU A 487 30.24 -1.28 12.69
CA LEU A 487 28.89 -1.26 12.12
C LEU A 487 28.46 -2.66 11.64
N LEU A 488 29.37 -3.43 11.03
CA LEU A 488 29.11 -4.82 10.64
C LEU A 488 28.81 -5.72 11.85
N GLY A 489 29.60 -5.60 12.94
CA GLY A 489 29.38 -6.33 14.18
C GLY A 489 28.03 -6.02 14.82
N VAL A 490 27.67 -4.73 14.92
CA VAL A 490 26.36 -4.29 15.44
C VAL A 490 25.23 -4.75 14.53
N GLN A 491 25.39 -4.67 13.21
CA GLN A 491 24.39 -5.14 12.25
C GLN A 491 24.16 -6.65 12.39
N ALA A 492 25.21 -7.45 12.54
CA ALA A 492 25.09 -8.89 12.76
C ALA A 492 24.30 -9.21 14.05
N ALA A 493 24.57 -8.49 15.14
CA ALA A 493 23.83 -8.64 16.40
C ALA A 493 22.34 -8.30 16.24
N LEU A 494 22.01 -7.15 15.63
CA LEU A 494 20.63 -6.74 15.38
C LEU A 494 19.88 -7.68 14.43
N THR A 495 20.60 -8.28 13.49
CA THR A 495 20.06 -9.29 12.57
C THR A 495 19.69 -10.57 13.33
N ALA A 496 20.58 -11.04 14.21
CA ALA A 496 20.28 -12.18 15.07
C ALA A 496 19.06 -11.92 15.98
N VAL A 497 19.00 -10.74 16.61
CA VAL A 497 17.84 -10.31 17.43
C VAL A 497 16.56 -10.30 16.60
N SER A 498 16.58 -9.73 15.40
CA SER A 498 15.42 -9.67 14.49
C SER A 498 14.89 -11.07 14.15
N LEU A 499 15.79 -12.01 13.83
CA LEU A 499 15.43 -13.40 13.54
C LEU A 499 14.81 -14.12 14.75
N VAL A 500 15.36 -13.89 15.94
CA VAL A 500 14.83 -14.46 17.19
C VAL A 500 13.42 -13.94 17.48
N ILE A 501 13.19 -12.63 17.33
CA ILE A 501 11.89 -12.02 17.60
C ILE A 501 10.82 -12.61 16.68
N VAL A 502 11.10 -12.78 15.39
CA VAL A 502 10.12 -13.29 14.42
C VAL A 502 9.82 -14.77 14.61
N ALA A 503 10.81 -15.56 15.02
CA ALA A 503 10.64 -16.98 15.30
C ALA A 503 9.76 -17.26 16.54
N ARG A 504 9.52 -16.29 17.42
CA ARG A 504 8.66 -16.45 18.59
C ARG A 504 7.18 -16.31 18.19
N PRO A 505 6.35 -17.38 18.31
CA PRO A 505 4.91 -17.25 18.17
C PRO A 505 4.39 -16.37 19.31
N GLU A 506 3.36 -15.59 19.01
CA GLU A 506 2.65 -14.83 20.05
C GLU A 506 1.90 -15.82 20.94
N SER A 507 2.03 -15.65 22.25
CA SER A 507 1.20 -16.39 23.20
C SER A 507 -0.26 -16.06 22.90
N PRO A 508 -1.16 -17.06 22.80
CA PRO A 508 -2.58 -16.78 22.63
C PRO A 508 -3.03 -15.87 23.78
N ALA A 509 -3.73 -14.79 23.43
CA ALA A 509 -4.36 -13.96 24.44
C ALA A 509 -5.22 -14.87 25.34
N PRO A 510 -5.16 -14.74 26.67
CA PRO A 510 -6.04 -15.50 27.54
C PRO A 510 -7.48 -15.21 27.11
N ARG A 511 -8.22 -16.26 26.76
CA ARG A 511 -9.66 -16.14 26.48
C ARG A 511 -10.29 -15.53 27.72
N ALA A 512 -10.78 -14.30 27.61
CA ALA A 512 -11.71 -13.77 28.60
C ALA A 512 -12.93 -14.70 28.59
N GLY A 513 -13.09 -15.48 29.66
CA GLY A 513 -14.16 -16.47 29.77
C GLY A 513 -13.69 -17.92 29.95
N SER A 514 -12.78 -18.18 30.88
CA SER A 514 -12.78 -19.46 31.59
C SER A 514 -12.55 -19.22 33.08
N THR A 515 -13.47 -18.51 33.71
CA THR A 515 -13.76 -18.77 35.13
C THR A 515 -14.24 -20.21 35.22
N ARG A 516 -13.28 -21.13 35.43
CA ARG A 516 -13.56 -22.44 35.99
C ARG A 516 -14.31 -22.18 37.29
N SER A 517 -15.62 -22.43 37.30
CA SER A 517 -16.35 -22.64 38.54
C SER A 517 -15.71 -23.84 39.22
N ARG A 518 -14.82 -23.54 40.18
CA ARG A 518 -14.31 -24.52 41.11
C ARG A 518 -15.52 -24.92 41.95
N ARG A 519 -16.16 -26.04 41.58
CA ARG A 519 -17.17 -26.71 42.41
C ARG A 519 -16.55 -26.88 43.79
N ALA A 520 -17.11 -26.17 44.77
CA ALA A 520 -17.00 -26.53 46.17
C ALA A 520 -17.72 -27.87 46.34
N GLY A 521 -17.02 -28.86 46.85
CA GLY A 521 -17.51 -30.21 47.01
C GLY A 521 -16.32 -31.15 47.13
N ASP A 522 -15.71 -31.14 48.31
CA ASP A 522 -15.04 -32.28 48.95
C ASP A 522 -14.49 -31.78 50.30
N GLY A 523 -15.34 -31.85 51.32
CA GLY A 523 -14.91 -31.74 52.72
C GLY A 523 -14.46 -33.11 53.22
N PRO A 524 -13.41 -33.22 54.05
CA PRO A 524 -13.10 -34.45 54.76
C PRO A 524 -13.91 -34.53 56.06
N ALA A 525 -14.38 -35.73 56.35
CA ALA A 525 -15.11 -36.09 57.54
C ALA A 525 -14.26 -36.01 58.82
N GLY A 526 -14.92 -35.67 59.93
CA GLY A 526 -14.64 -36.26 61.24
C GLY A 526 -13.92 -35.38 62.27
N SER A 527 -14.68 -34.68 63.12
CA SER A 527 -14.75 -34.94 64.58
C SER A 527 -15.63 -33.91 65.30
N GLN A 528 -16.69 -34.41 65.95
CA GLN A 528 -17.39 -33.78 67.09
C GLN A 528 -16.50 -33.90 68.36
N PRO A 529 -16.80 -33.27 69.54
CA PRO A 529 -18.07 -32.71 70.06
C PRO A 529 -17.89 -31.25 70.62
N ALA A 530 -18.82 -30.51 71.23
CA ALA A 530 -19.93 -30.78 72.14
C ALA A 530 -20.86 -29.55 72.30
N SER A 531 -22.08 -29.79 72.83
CA SER A 531 -22.94 -28.93 73.70
C SER A 531 -23.31 -27.52 73.23
N SER A 532 -24.55 -27.15 72.88
CA SER A 532 -25.85 -27.14 73.59
C SER A 532 -26.28 -25.68 73.81
N SER A 533 -27.52 -25.34 73.38
CA SER A 533 -28.48 -24.40 74.02
C SER A 533 -27.97 -22.99 74.44
N ALA A 534 -28.63 -21.87 74.23
CA ALA A 534 -29.99 -21.54 73.82
C ALA A 534 -30.05 -20.00 73.62
N SER A 535 -30.94 -19.60 72.71
CA SER A 535 -31.97 -18.57 72.91
C SER A 535 -31.62 -17.08 73.07
N ALA A 536 -32.49 -16.31 72.42
CA ALA A 536 -32.90 -14.93 72.70
C ALA A 536 -31.92 -13.86 72.23
N SER A 537 -32.31 -12.68 71.74
CA SER A 537 -33.54 -12.08 71.22
C SER A 537 -33.17 -10.60 71.05
N SER A 538 -33.81 -9.88 70.11
CA SER A 538 -33.84 -8.41 69.95
C SER A 538 -32.48 -7.73 69.73
N SER A 539 -32.30 -6.83 68.76
CA SER A 539 -33.21 -5.76 68.29
C SER A 539 -32.86 -5.39 66.86
#